data_AF-A0A927DTC4-F1
#
_entry.id   AF-A0A927DTC4-F1
#
_cell.length_a   1.000
_cell.length_b   1.000
_cell.length_c   1.000
_cell.angle_alpha   90.00
_cell.angle_beta   90.00
_cell.angle_gamma   90.00
#
_symmetry.space_group_name_H-M   'P 1'
#
loop_
_entity.id
_entity.type
_entity.pdbx_description
1 polymer ?
#
loop_
_entity_poly.entity_id
_entity_poly.type
_entity_poly.pdbx_seq_one_letter_code
_entity_poly.pdbx_strand_id
1 'polypeptide(L)' 'MQVALIEFARNVAGMENANSTEFVPDCKYPVVALITEWRDEDGNVEVRSEKSDLGGTMRLGRAAVPAE' A
#
# COMPACT_ATOMS: atom_id res chain seq x y z
N MET A 1 -5.10 -5.86 10.02
CA MET A 1 -4.43 -6.73 9.02
C MET A 1 -3.01 -6.27 8.71
N GLN A 2 -2.76 -4.97 8.53
CA GLN A 2 -1.42 -4.41 8.23
C GLN A 2 -0.30 -4.93 9.16
N VAL A 3 -0.54 -5.00 10.48
CA VAL A 3 0.45 -5.48 11.45
C VAL A 3 0.82 -6.96 11.25
N ALA A 4 -0.13 -7.82 10.87
CA ALA A 4 0.13 -9.23 10.61
C ALA A 4 1.02 -9.43 9.37
N LEU A 5 0.86 -8.58 8.35
CA LEU A 5 1.72 -8.58 7.17
C LEU A 5 3.16 -8.15 7.54
N ILE A 6 3.27 -7.11 8.39
CA ILE A 6 4.56 -6.63 8.90
C ILE A 6 5.27 -7.70 9.72
N GLU A 7 4.54 -8.41 10.58
CA GLU A 7 5.08 -9.51 11.37
C GLU A 7 5.59 -10.65 10.50
N PHE A 8 4.81 -11.08 9.51
CA PHE A 8 5.23 -12.12 8.57
C PHE A 8 6.46 -11.71 7.76
N ALA A 9 6.50 -10.46 7.28
CA ALA A 9 7.65 -9.94 6.54
C ALA A 9 8.93 -9.92 7.38
N ARG A 10 8.83 -9.52 8.65
CA ARG A 10 9.97 -9.50 9.59
C ARG A 10 10.44 -10.91 9.95
N ASN A 11 9.51 -11.77 10.34
CA ASN A 11 9.84 -13.04 10.98
C ASN A 11 10.02 -14.21 9.99
N VAL A 12 9.30 -14.20 8.85
CA VAL A 12 9.33 -15.31 7.87
C VAL A 12 10.12 -14.93 6.63
N ALA A 13 9.92 -13.72 6.10
CA ALA A 13 10.63 -13.28 4.89
C ALA A 13 12.02 -12.68 5.17
N GLY A 14 12.43 -12.56 6.43
CA GLY A 14 13.74 -12.02 6.82
C GLY A 14 13.92 -10.53 6.52
N MET A 15 12.83 -9.79 6.31
CA MET A 15 12.86 -8.36 6.00
C MET A 15 12.94 -7.56 7.30
N GLU A 16 14.14 -7.52 7.89
CA GLU A 16 14.41 -6.72 9.07
C GLU A 16 14.08 -5.24 8.82
N ASN A 17 13.34 -4.63 9.74
CA ASN A 17 12.77 -3.27 9.63
C ASN A 17 11.68 -3.08 8.56
N ALA A 18 10.98 -4.14 8.14
CA ALA A 18 9.75 -3.98 7.36
C ALA A 18 8.68 -3.21 8.13
N ASN A 19 8.05 -2.22 7.51
CA ASN A 19 6.99 -1.43 8.13
C ASN A 19 6.02 -0.84 7.09
N SER A 20 5.01 -0.12 7.57
CA SER A 20 4.16 0.74 6.74
C SER A 20 4.80 2.10 6.56
N THR A 21 4.71 2.69 5.36
CA THR A 21 5.09 4.10 5.14
C THR A 21 4.22 5.07 5.93
N GLU A 22 3.03 4.63 6.35
CA GLU A 22 2.14 5.40 7.25
C GLU A 22 2.73 5.59 8.65
N PHE A 23 3.55 4.65 9.13
CA PHE A 23 4.17 4.72 10.45
C PHE A 23 5.63 5.16 10.39
N VAL A 24 6.38 4.65 9.40
CA VAL A 24 7.79 4.96 9.20
C VAL A 24 8.01 5.21 7.71
N PRO A 25 8.00 6.47 7.27
CA PRO A 25 8.15 6.85 5.86
C PRO A 25 9.45 6.29 5.25
N ASP A 26 10.53 6.31 6.01
CA ASP A 26 11.88 5.92 5.57
C ASP A 26 12.23 4.45 5.88
N CYS A 27 11.22 3.57 5.97
CA CYS A 27 11.49 2.17 6.29
C CYS A 27 12.19 1.45 5.12
N LYS A 28 13.16 0.59 5.44
CA LYS A 28 13.94 -0.15 4.44
C LYS A 28 13.08 -1.06 3.56
N TYR A 29 12.01 -1.62 4.14
CA TYR A 29 11.04 -2.47 3.43
C TYR A 29 9.61 -1.97 3.67
N PRO A 30 9.09 -1.10 2.78
CA PRO A 30 7.72 -0.59 2.86
C PRO A 30 6.72 -1.65 2.38
N VAL A 31 6.35 -2.56 3.27
CA VAL A 31 5.41 -3.67 2.96
C VAL A 31 3.95 -3.23 2.90
N VAL A 32 3.64 -2.06 3.47
CA VAL A 32 2.36 -1.38 3.34
C VAL A 32 2.68 0.06 2.94
N ALA A 33 2.14 0.52 1.82
CA ALA A 33 2.37 1.87 1.34
C ALA A 33 1.13 2.42 0.64
N LEU A 34 1.09 3.74 0.49
CA LEU A 34 0.12 4.38 -0.39
C LEU A 34 0.42 3.98 -1.83
N ILE A 35 -0.63 3.64 -2.56
CA ILE A 35 -0.54 3.38 -4.00
C ILE A 35 -0.31 4.75 -4.66
N THR A 36 0.93 5.01 -5.07
CA THR A 36 1.31 6.22 -5.79
C THR A 36 1.01 6.13 -7.28
N GLU A 37 0.82 4.93 -7.83
CA GLU A 37 0.51 4.72 -9.25
C GLU A 37 -0.84 4.03 -9.38
N TRP A 38 -1.83 4.76 -9.89
CA TRP A 38 -3.16 4.22 -10.17
C TRP A 38 -3.28 4.03 -11.68
N ARG A 39 -3.70 2.84 -12.10
CA ARG A 39 -4.03 2.59 -13.51
C ARG A 39 -5.54 2.67 -13.68
N ASP A 40 -5.99 3.55 -14.56
CA ASP A 40 -7.40 3.69 -14.93
C ASP A 40 -7.86 2.53 -15.84
N GLU A 41 -9.17 2.33 -15.99
CA GLU A 41 -9.78 1.35 -16.92
C GLU A 41 -9.32 1.61 -18.38
N ASP A 42 -9.05 2.87 -18.73
CA ASP A 42 -8.50 3.28 -20.03
C ASP A 42 -6.98 3.04 -20.15
N GLY A 43 -6.34 2.48 -19.13
CA GLY A 43 -4.92 2.11 -19.13
C GLY A 43 -3.95 3.25 -18.83
N ASN A 44 -4.46 4.46 -18.57
CA ASN A 44 -3.69 5.63 -18.16
C ASN A 44 -3.09 5.44 -16.77
N VAL A 45 -1.82 5.84 -16.59
CA VAL A 45 -1.10 5.76 -15.31
C VAL A 45 -1.12 7.12 -14.65
N GLU A 46 -1.89 7.22 -13.58
CA GLU A 46 -1.99 8.40 -12.72
C GLU A 46 -0.95 8.30 -11.60
N VAL A 47 0.06 9.16 -11.65
CA VAL A 47 1.10 9.25 -10.60
C VAL A 47 0.64 10.25 -9.54
N ARG A 48 0.21 9.73 -8.39
CA ARG A 48 -0.23 10.48 -7.22
C ARG A 48 0.88 10.47 -6.17
N SER A 49 1.18 11.66 -5.63
CA SER A 49 2.09 11.83 -4.50
C SER A 49 1.31 12.21 -3.24
N GLU A 50 1.95 12.13 -2.07
CA GLU A 50 1.34 12.56 -0.79
C GLU A 50 0.89 14.03 -0.78
N LYS A 51 1.43 14.87 -1.68
CA LYS A 51 1.04 16.27 -1.84
C LYS A 51 -0.10 16.50 -2.83
N SER A 52 -0.59 15.45 -3.48
CA SER A 52 -1.74 15.55 -4.36
C SER A 52 -3.00 15.61 -3.50
N ASP A 53 -3.82 16.65 -3.67
CA ASP A 53 -5.12 16.82 -2.99
C ASP A 53 -6.13 15.67 -3.26
N LEU A 54 -5.80 14.78 -4.21
CA LEU A 54 -6.58 13.60 -4.59
C LEU A 54 -5.90 12.26 -4.21
N GLY A 55 -4.80 12.30 -3.45
CA GLY A 55 -4.08 11.13 -2.94
C GLY A 55 -4.52 10.80 -1.51
N GLY A 56 -4.85 9.53 -1.22
CA GLY A 56 -5.28 9.09 0.11
C GLY A 56 -6.78 8.86 0.28
N THR A 57 -7.54 8.72 -0.82
CA THR A 57 -8.95 8.33 -0.73
C THR A 57 -9.10 6.90 -0.25
N MET A 58 -9.87 6.69 0.83
CA MET A 58 -10.18 5.37 1.37
C MET A 58 -10.98 4.54 0.36
N ARG A 59 -10.62 3.27 0.17
CA ARG A 59 -11.47 2.32 -0.55
C ARG A 59 -12.73 2.06 0.30
N LEU A 60 -13.84 2.73 -0.06
CA LEU A 60 -15.13 2.61 0.60
C LEU A 60 -16.16 2.03 -0.38
N GLY A 61 -17.06 1.16 0.12
CA GLY A 61 -18.09 0.50 -0.68
C GLY A 61 -17.86 -1.00 -0.88
N ARG A 62 -18.84 -1.68 -1.48
CA ARG A 62 -18.76 -3.12 -1.77
C ARG A 62 -17.90 -3.34 -3.02
N ALA A 63 -16.61 -3.55 -2.81
CA ALA A 63 -15.77 -4.13 -3.85
C ALA A 63 -15.96 -5.65 -3.83
N ALA A 64 -16.51 -6.21 -4.91
CA ALA A 64 -16.55 -7.66 -5.06
C ALA A 64 -15.11 -8.15 -5.26
N VAL A 65 -14.64 -9.00 -4.35
CA VAL A 65 -13.41 -9.75 -4.59
C VAL A 65 -13.82 -10.93 -5.47
N PRO A 66 -13.37 -11.00 -6.74
CA PRO A 66 -13.65 -12.17 -7.56
C PRO A 66 -13.04 -13.38 -6.86
N ALA A 67 -13.87 -14.38 -6.59
CA ALA A 67 -13.41 -15.68 -6.11
C ALA A 67 -12.88 -16.45 -7.32
N GLU A 68 -11.58 -16.71 -7.34
CA GLU A 68 -11.03 -17.85 -8.09
C GLU A 68 -11.27 -19.14 -7.30
#